data_AF-A0A0J5TAI7-F1
#
_entry.id   AF-A0A0J5TAI7-F1
#
_cell.length_a   1.000
_cell.length_b   1.000
_cell.length_c   1.000
_cell.angle_alpha   90.00
_cell.angle_beta   90.00
_cell.angle_gamma   90.00
#
_symmetry.space_group_name_H-M   'P 1'
#
loop_
_entity.id
_entity.type
_entity.pdbx_description
1 polymer ?
#
loop_
_entity_poly.entity_id
_entity_poly.type
_entity_poly.pdbx_seq_one_letter_code
_entity_poly.pdbx_strand_id
1 'polypeptide(L)'
;MMKRLRVLPLITLLYLAAVYLVRYMNGSDLLLSLIDTLFIVGISYASVAALMFVFQNGFLNGILYAFRRFRSRSKKDEYVAQFDEMEERKEIHEVYAVREPFRLTAPLFYIGILSLAVSLILSYSLYT
;
A
#
# COMPACT_ATOMS: atom_id res chain seq x y z
N MET A 1 -13.63 19.01 -1.59
CA MET A 1 -12.67 18.05 -1.01
C MET A 1 -13.31 16.96 -0.12
N MET A 2 -14.35 17.25 0.68
CA MET A 2 -15.09 16.26 1.50
C MET A 2 -15.87 15.19 0.69
N LYS A 3 -16.10 15.42 -0.61
CA LYS A 3 -16.82 14.47 -1.47
C LYS A 3 -16.09 13.14 -1.61
N ARG A 4 -14.74 13.14 -1.72
CA ARG A 4 -13.94 11.92 -1.96
C ARG A 4 -13.95 10.93 -0.78
N LEU A 5 -13.95 11.44 0.46
CA LEU A 5 -14.09 10.59 1.66
C LEU A 5 -15.49 9.98 1.82
N ARG A 6 -16.54 10.65 1.33
CA ARG A 6 -17.91 10.10 1.35
C ARG A 6 -18.12 8.97 0.34
N VAL A 7 -17.34 8.92 -0.75
CA VAL A 7 -17.48 7.87 -1.77
C VAL A 7 -16.76 6.58 -1.37
N LEU A 8 -15.73 6.67 -0.52
CA LEU A 8 -14.96 5.50 -0.07
C LEU A 8 -15.82 4.40 0.56
N PRO A 9 -16.73 4.67 1.52
CA PRO A 9 -17.60 3.62 2.08
C PRO A 9 -18.57 3.02 1.04
N LEU A 10 -19.01 3.82 0.06
CA LEU A 10 -19.87 3.34 -1.02
C LEU A 10 -19.10 2.37 -1.93
N ILE A 11 -17.86 2.73 -2.29
CA ILE A 11 -16.97 1.89 -3.10
C ILE A 11 -16.64 0.59 -2.36
N THR A 12 -16.34 0.67 -1.06
CA THR A 12 -16.06 -0.53 -0.25
C THR A 12 -17.26 -1.45 -0.15
N LEU A 13 -18.46 -0.90 -0.02
CA LEU A 13 -19.70 -1.67 0.07
C LEU A 13 -20.03 -2.34 -1.28
N LEU A 14 -19.87 -1.62 -2.39
CA LEU A 14 -20.01 -2.19 -3.74
C LEU A 14 -19.00 -3.31 -4.00
N TYR A 15 -17.74 -3.13 -3.59
CA TYR A 15 -16.71 -4.14 -3.75
C TYR A 15 -16.99 -5.39 -2.91
N LEU A 16 -17.40 -5.22 -1.65
CA LEU A 16 -17.85 -6.33 -0.80
C LEU A 16 -19.02 -7.08 -1.43
N ALA A 17 -20.05 -6.36 -1.90
CA ALA A 17 -21.23 -6.96 -2.52
C ALA A 17 -20.88 -7.73 -3.79
N ALA A 18 -20.00 -7.19 -4.65
CA ALA A 18 -19.58 -7.84 -5.88
C ALA A 18 -18.80 -9.15 -5.61
N VAL A 19 -17.82 -9.11 -4.70
CA VAL A 19 -17.01 -10.29 -4.35
C VAL A 19 -17.88 -11.36 -3.67
N TYR A 20 -18.77 -10.94 -2.78
CA TYR A 20 -19.71 -11.85 -2.12
C TYR A 20 -20.65 -12.54 -3.11
N LEU A 21 -21.21 -11.79 -4.06
CA LEU A 21 -22.15 -12.32 -5.05
C LEU A 21 -21.47 -13.36 -5.96
N VAL A 22 -20.25 -13.10 -6.42
CA VAL A 22 -19.47 -14.08 -7.20
C VAL A 22 -19.23 -15.35 -6.39
N ARG A 23 -18.88 -15.24 -5.11
CA ARG A 23 -18.63 -16.39 -4.23
C ARG A 23 -19.87 -17.20 -3.94
N TYR A 24 -20.98 -16.52 -3.67
CA TYR A 24 -22.27 -17.16 -3.47
C TYR A 24 -22.72 -17.93 -4.73
N MET A 25 -22.55 -17.33 -5.92
CA MET A 25 -22.85 -18.00 -7.18
C MET A 25 -22.00 -19.24 -7.45
N ASN A 26 -20.78 -19.30 -6.89
CA ASN A 26 -19.90 -20.48 -6.99
C ASN A 26 -20.28 -21.61 -6.00
N GLY A 27 -21.42 -21.51 -5.31
CA GLY A 27 -21.95 -22.58 -4.47
C GLY A 27 -21.27 -22.74 -3.12
N SER A 28 -20.54 -21.72 -2.67
CA SER A 28 -19.93 -21.70 -1.33
C SER A 28 -20.98 -21.43 -0.25
N ASP A 29 -20.82 -22.05 0.92
CA ASP A 29 -21.67 -21.79 2.09
C ASP A 29 -21.72 -20.30 2.43
N LEU A 30 -22.83 -19.84 3.02
CA LEU A 30 -23.05 -18.42 3.36
C LEU A 30 -21.92 -17.88 4.26
N LEU A 31 -21.53 -18.64 5.29
CA LEU A 31 -20.48 -18.26 6.22
C LEU A 31 -19.09 -18.28 5.56
N LEU A 32 -18.79 -19.31 4.77
CA LEU A 32 -17.50 -19.42 4.07
C LEU A 32 -17.34 -18.30 3.04
N SER A 33 -18.40 -18.01 2.28
CA SER A 33 -18.44 -16.90 1.32
C SER A 33 -18.19 -15.55 1.99
N LEU A 34 -18.71 -15.35 3.20
CA LEU A 34 -18.48 -14.13 3.98
C LEU A 34 -17.01 -14.02 4.42
N ILE A 35 -16.44 -15.09 4.97
CA ILE A 35 -15.04 -15.15 5.41
C ILE A 35 -14.09 -14.86 4.25
N ASP A 36 -14.27 -15.57 3.13
CA ASP A 36 -13.47 -15.40 1.91
C ASP A 36 -13.59 -13.98 1.36
N THR A 37 -14.79 -13.40 1.38
CA THR A 37 -15.01 -12.03 0.92
C THR A 37 -14.27 -11.03 1.81
N LEU A 38 -14.40 -11.14 3.14
CA LEU A 38 -13.67 -10.27 4.06
C LEU A 38 -12.15 -10.42 3.91
N PHE A 39 -11.67 -11.63 3.65
CA PHE A 39 -10.26 -11.89 3.43
C PHE A 39 -9.74 -11.22 2.15
N ILE A 40 -10.42 -11.44 1.02
CA ILE A 40 -10.05 -10.86 -0.29
C ILE A 40 -10.10 -9.33 -0.26
N VAL A 41 -11.16 -8.77 0.31
CA VAL A 41 -11.29 -7.31 0.45
C VAL A 41 -10.26 -6.75 1.43
N GLY A 42 -10.01 -7.45 2.53
CA GLY A 42 -9.02 -7.07 3.53
C GLY A 42 -7.61 -7.04 2.95
N ILE A 43 -7.17 -8.11 2.29
CA ILE A 43 -5.83 -8.21 1.73
C ILE A 43 -5.61 -7.20 0.61
N SER A 44 -6.60 -6.99 -0.27
CA SER A 44 -6.48 -6.01 -1.35
C SER A 44 -6.31 -4.59 -0.82
N TYR A 45 -7.10 -4.16 0.17
CA TYR A 45 -6.91 -2.84 0.79
C TYR A 45 -5.63 -2.73 1.61
N ALA A 46 -5.25 -3.77 2.35
CA ALA A 46 -3.99 -3.78 3.09
C ALA A 46 -2.79 -3.66 2.14
N SER A 47 -2.78 -4.37 1.01
CA SER A 47 -1.71 -4.29 0.02
C SER A 47 -1.63 -2.90 -0.62
N VAL A 48 -2.76 -2.32 -1.04
CA VAL A 48 -2.78 -0.96 -1.63
C VAL A 48 -2.32 0.07 -0.60
N ALA A 49 -2.81 -0.01 0.64
CA ALA A 49 -2.38 0.89 1.71
C ALA A 49 -0.90 0.74 2.05
N ALA A 50 -0.37 -0.49 2.09
CA ALA A 50 1.05 -0.75 2.33
C ALA A 50 1.92 -0.15 1.22
N LEU A 51 1.52 -0.31 -0.05
CA LEU A 51 2.20 0.33 -1.18
C LEU A 51 2.18 1.85 -1.03
N MET A 52 1.02 2.44 -0.80
CA MET A 52 0.89 3.89 -0.60
C MET A 52 1.76 4.39 0.56
N PHE A 53 1.83 3.64 1.66
CA PHE A 53 2.68 3.95 2.81
C PHE A 53 4.17 3.94 2.45
N VAL A 54 4.62 2.93 1.69
CA VAL A 54 6.01 2.82 1.20
C VAL A 54 6.38 4.01 0.31
N PHE A 55 5.49 4.40 -0.61
CA PHE A 55 5.70 5.56 -1.49
C PHE A 55 5.69 6.89 -0.71
N GLN A 56 4.79 7.03 0.26
CA GLN A 56 4.62 8.26 1.04
C GLN A 56 5.81 8.54 1.95
N ASN A 57 6.34 7.52 2.62
CA ASN A 57 7.45 7.68 3.57
C ASN A 57 8.82 7.80 2.89
N GLY A 58 8.87 7.82 1.57
CA GLY A 58 10.13 7.91 0.84
C GLY A 58 11.05 6.69 1.05
N PHE A 59 10.50 5.52 1.40
CA PHE A 59 11.29 4.29 1.55
C PHE A 59 12.11 4.00 0.28
N LEU A 60 11.50 4.23 -0.88
CA LEU A 60 12.17 4.11 -2.18
C LEU A 60 13.31 5.11 -2.36
N ASN A 61 13.28 6.29 -1.73
CA ASN A 61 14.38 7.26 -1.80
C ASN A 61 15.63 6.72 -1.12
N GLY A 62 15.48 6.00 -0.01
CA GLY A 62 16.58 5.31 0.66
C GLY A 62 17.22 4.23 -0.22
N ILE A 63 16.40 3.47 -0.96
CA ILE A 63 16.88 2.47 -1.94
C ILE A 63 17.57 3.16 -3.12
N LEU A 64 16.99 4.23 -3.66
CA LEU A 64 17.56 4.98 -4.77
C LEU A 64 18.92 5.59 -4.39
N TYR A 65 19.03 6.10 -3.16
CA TYR A 65 20.28 6.59 -2.59
C TYR A 65 21.32 5.48 -2.48
N ALA A 66 20.95 4.33 -1.91
CA ALA A 66 21.85 3.19 -1.79
C ALA A 66 22.35 2.71 -3.18
N PHE A 67 21.47 2.71 -4.18
CA PHE A 67 21.81 2.35 -5.56
C PHE A 67 22.73 3.39 -6.21
N ARG A 68 22.46 4.69 -6.04
CA ARG A 68 23.33 5.78 -6.53
C ARG A 68 24.72 5.70 -5.88
N ARG A 69 24.77 5.44 -4.57
CA ARG A 69 26.02 5.28 -3.80
C ARG A 69 26.79 4.01 -4.18
N PHE A 70 26.08 2.93 -4.51
CA PHE A 70 26.70 1.70 -5.00
C PHE A 70 27.29 1.89 -6.39
N ARG A 71 26.55 2.54 -7.29
CA ARG A 71 26.99 2.85 -8.65
C ARG A 71 28.21 3.79 -8.66
N SER A 72 28.21 4.84 -7.85
CA SER A 72 29.31 5.80 -7.78
C SER A 72 30.61 5.26 -7.20
N ARG A 73 30.60 4.05 -6.61
CA ARG A 73 31.82 3.34 -6.15
C ARG A 73 32.50 2.52 -7.25
N SER A 74 31.89 2.40 -8.43
CA SER A 74 32.52 1.76 -9.59
C SER A 74 33.62 2.68 -10.16
N LYS A 75 34.85 2.15 -10.32
CA LYS A 75 36.03 2.91 -10.81
C LYS A 75 35.87 3.59 -12.18
N LYS A 76 34.81 3.28 -12.93
CA LYS A 76 34.49 3.95 -14.21
C LYS A 76 33.76 5.29 -14.04
N ASP A 77 33.07 5.51 -12.91
CA ASP A 77 32.24 6.70 -12.68
C ASP A 77 32.97 7.81 -11.89
N GLU A 78 34.20 7.58 -11.41
CA GLU A 78 35.01 8.59 -10.70
C GLU A 78 35.34 9.82 -11.59
N TYR A 79 35.46 9.62 -12.91
CA TYR A 79 35.64 10.71 -13.88
C TYR A 79 34.35 11.45 -14.21
N VAL A 80 33.19 10.79 -14.10
CA VAL A 80 31.87 11.41 -14.34
C VAL A 80 31.41 12.17 -13.09
N ALA A 81 31.74 11.67 -11.90
CA ALA A 81 31.46 12.29 -10.61
C ALA A 81 32.10 13.68 -10.45
N GLN A 82 33.27 13.93 -11.04
CA GLN A 82 33.92 15.25 -11.02
C GLN A 82 33.13 16.33 -11.79
N PHE A 83 32.29 15.94 -12.76
CA PHE A 83 31.40 16.85 -13.47
C PHE A 83 30.04 17.01 -12.76
N ASP A 84 29.55 15.95 -12.09
CA ASP A 84 28.33 15.97 -11.27
C ASP A 84 28.51 16.80 -9.97
N GLU A 85 29.75 16.94 -9.45
CA GLU A 85 30.07 17.76 -8.27
C GLU A 85 29.81 19.27 -8.46
N MET A 86 29.71 19.74 -9.71
CA MET A 86 29.37 21.15 -10.02
C MET A 86 27.86 21.43 -10.03
N GLU A 87 27.00 20.40 -10.10
CA GLU A 87 25.57 20.58 -10.44
C GLU A 87 24.59 20.40 -9.28
N GLU A 88 24.99 20.69 -8.04
CA GLU A 88 24.14 21.07 -6.90
C GLU A 88 24.57 20.35 -5.62
N ARG A 89 25.28 21.11 -4.80
CA ARG A 89 25.26 20.95 -3.35
C ARG A 89 23.91 21.40 -2.78
N LYS A 90 22.78 20.97 -3.36
CA LYS A 90 21.47 21.09 -2.71
C LYS A 90 21.44 20.01 -1.64
N GLU A 91 21.29 20.44 -0.39
CA GLU A 91 21.24 19.54 0.75
C GLU A 91 20.19 18.46 0.48
N ILE A 92 20.65 17.20 0.54
CA ILE A 92 19.92 15.98 0.16
C ILE A 92 18.56 15.87 0.87
N HIS A 93 18.38 16.59 1.98
CA HIS A 93 17.15 16.69 2.75
C HIS A 93 16.02 17.44 2.04
N GLU A 94 16.29 18.35 1.10
CA GLU A 94 15.23 19.09 0.40
C GLU A 94 14.65 18.33 -0.80
N VAL A 95 15.46 17.55 -1.52
CA VAL A 95 15.01 16.81 -2.72
C VAL A 95 14.10 15.63 -2.36
N TYR A 96 14.25 15.10 -1.15
CA TYR A 96 13.51 13.95 -0.63
C TYR A 96 12.59 14.30 0.55
N ALA A 97 12.19 15.57 0.66
CA ALA A 97 11.20 15.98 1.65
C ALA A 97 9.95 15.12 1.53
N VAL A 98 9.51 14.57 2.66
CA VAL A 98 8.32 13.71 2.82
C VAL A 98 7.17 14.34 2.05
N ARG A 99 6.74 13.72 0.94
CA ARG A 99 5.55 14.16 0.21
C ARG A 99 4.37 14.13 1.17
N GLU A 100 3.52 15.16 1.10
CA GLU A 100 2.37 15.28 1.99
C GLU A 100 1.62 13.95 2.12
N PRO A 101 1.20 13.59 3.34
CA PRO A 101 0.61 12.29 3.59
C PRO A 101 -0.63 12.10 2.71
N PHE A 102 -0.69 10.99 1.98
CA PHE A 102 -1.90 10.62 1.25
C PHE A 102 -3.00 10.37 2.27
N ARG A 103 -4.00 11.25 2.30
CA ARG A 103 -5.11 11.22 3.28
C ARG A 103 -5.96 9.94 3.21
N LEU A 104 -5.78 9.12 2.17
CA LEU A 104 -6.46 7.85 1.95
C LEU A 104 -5.68 6.64 2.48
N THR A 105 -4.37 6.76 2.76
CA THR A 105 -3.55 5.62 3.23
C THR A 105 -4.08 5.07 4.55
N ALA A 106 -4.33 5.95 5.52
CA ALA A 106 -4.82 5.56 6.84
C ALA A 106 -6.18 4.84 6.81
N PRO A 107 -7.25 5.37 6.20
CA PRO A 107 -8.53 4.68 6.17
C PRO A 107 -8.48 3.36 5.41
N LEU A 108 -7.76 3.26 4.29
CA LEU A 108 -7.59 1.97 3.59
C LEU A 108 -6.85 0.95 4.45
N PHE A 109 -5.81 1.39 5.17
CA PHE A 109 -5.03 0.51 6.04
C PHE A 109 -5.89 -0.06 7.17
N TYR A 110 -6.65 0.78 7.87
CA TYR A 110 -7.54 0.33 8.95
C TYR A 110 -8.64 -0.61 8.45
N ILE A 111 -9.28 -0.29 7.31
CA ILE A 111 -10.32 -1.16 6.73
C ILE A 111 -9.71 -2.51 6.33
N GLY A 112 -8.54 -2.50 5.69
CA GLY A 112 -7.84 -3.71 5.26
C GLY A 112 -7.47 -4.62 6.44
N ILE A 113 -6.78 -4.07 7.44
CA ILE A 113 -6.36 -4.83 8.63
C ILE A 113 -7.55 -5.32 9.44
N LEU A 114 -8.56 -4.49 9.66
CA LEU A 114 -9.75 -4.88 10.41
C LEU A 114 -10.48 -6.03 9.71
N SER A 115 -10.67 -5.94 8.39
CA SER A 115 -11.31 -6.99 7.59
C SER A 115 -10.52 -8.30 7.63
N LEU A 116 -9.19 -8.23 7.54
CA LEU A 116 -8.32 -9.39 7.69
C LEU A 116 -8.42 -10.01 9.09
N ALA A 117 -8.31 -9.21 10.15
CA ALA A 117 -8.40 -9.69 11.52
C ALA A 117 -9.74 -10.40 11.78
N VAL A 118 -10.86 -9.80 11.34
CA VAL A 118 -12.19 -10.40 11.47
C VAL A 118 -12.28 -11.71 10.65
N SER A 119 -11.77 -11.74 9.41
CA SER A 119 -11.77 -12.97 8.61
C SER A 119 -10.99 -14.10 9.27
N LEU A 120 -9.83 -13.81 9.87
CA LEU A 120 -8.99 -14.81 10.52
C LEU A 120 -9.64 -15.33 11.80
N ILE A 121 -10.26 -14.45 12.59
CA ILE A 121 -11.00 -14.84 13.80
C ILE A 121 -12.18 -15.74 13.43
N LEU A 122 -12.97 -15.36 12.42
CA LEU A 122 -14.11 -16.17 11.96
C LEU A 122 -13.66 -17.50 11.36
N SER A 123 -12.58 -17.50 10.57
CA SER A 123 -12.00 -18.73 10.03
C SER A 123 -11.53 -19.64 11.15
N TYR A 124 -10.82 -19.11 12.16
CA TYR A 124 -10.35 -19.90 13.29
C TYR A 124 -11.53 -20.51 14.07
N SER A 125 -12.58 -19.74 14.31
CA SER A 125 -13.79 -20.21 15.00
C SER A 125 -14.61 -21.22 14.20
N LEU A 126 -14.51 -21.25 12.87
CA LEU A 126 -15.25 -22.18 12.03
C LEU A 126 -14.53 -23.53 11.87
N TYR A 127 -13.20 -23.53 11.98
CA TYR A 127 -12.36 -24.72 11.85
C TYR A 127 -11.89 -25.32 13.19
N THR A 128 -12.26 -24.71 14.32
CA THR A 128 -12.06 -25.23 15.69
C THR A 128 -13.40 -25.73 16.23
#